data_AF-A0A925BK91-F1
#
_entry.id   AF-A0A925BK91-F1
#
_cell.length_a   1.000
_cell.length_b   1.000
_cell.length_c   1.000
_cell.angle_alpha   90.00
_cell.angle_beta   90.00
_cell.angle_gamma   90.00
#
_symmetry.space_group_name_H-M   'P 1'
#
loop_
_entity.id
_entity.type
_entity.pdbx_description
1 polymer ?
#
loop_
_entity_poly.entity_id
_entity_poly.type
_entity_poly.pdbx_seq_one_letter_code
_entity_poly.pdbx_strand_id
1 'polypeptide(L)' 'MTAQLEAIVENGVLRPLDRLPFLDQQHVWVRVEPLEAHDVQQWLTQVMQHQQSVLQRVPQLPDSTSDIAEDRLRGL' A
#
# COMPACT_ATOMS: atom_id res chain seq x y z
N MET A 1 25.60 -12.14 -7.95
CA MET A 1 25.11 -10.92 -7.28
C MET A 1 23.79 -11.26 -6.62
N THR A 2 23.64 -11.04 -5.32
CA THR A 2 22.39 -11.26 -4.59
C THR A 2 21.47 -10.07 -4.84
N ALA A 3 20.39 -10.29 -5.60
CA ALA A 3 19.35 -9.27 -5.78
C ALA A 3 18.47 -9.27 -4.52
N GLN A 4 18.53 -8.18 -3.75
CA GLN A 4 17.56 -7.91 -2.70
C GLN A 4 16.33 -7.25 -3.35
N LEU A 5 15.14 -7.74 -3.02
CA LEU A 5 13.90 -7.39 -3.68
C LEU A 5 12.86 -7.07 -2.62
N GLU A 6 12.07 -6.04 -2.88
CA GLU A 6 10.96 -5.64 -2.02
C GLU A 6 9.67 -6.36 -2.47
N ALA A 7 8.88 -6.77 -1.49
CA ALA A 7 7.63 -7.48 -1.72
C ALA A 7 6.60 -7.11 -0.65
N ILE A 8 5.32 -7.20 -1.01
CA ILE A 8 4.19 -7.07 -0.09
C ILE A 8 3.60 -8.45 0.20
N VAL A 9 3.17 -8.67 1.43
CA VAL A 9 2.39 -9.86 1.79
C VAL A 9 0.91 -9.52 1.66
N GLU A 10 0.21 -10.20 0.75
CA GLU A 10 -1.23 -10.05 0.56
C GLU A 10 -1.88 -11.43 0.54
N ASN A 11 -2.87 -11.66 1.40
CA ASN A 11 -3.59 -12.95 1.49
C ASN A 11 -2.66 -14.17 1.67
N GLY A 12 -1.54 -14.01 2.38
CA GLY A 12 -0.55 -15.06 2.59
C GLY A 12 0.38 -15.32 1.40
N VAL A 13 0.30 -14.51 0.33
CA VAL A 13 1.17 -14.58 -0.84
C VAL A 13 2.14 -13.41 -0.83
N LEU A 14 3.43 -13.69 -1.00
CA LEU A 14 4.46 -12.68 -1.23
C LEU A 14 4.39 -12.21 -2.68
N ARG A 15 3.94 -10.98 -2.90
CA ARG A 15 3.91 -10.32 -4.21
C ARG A 15 5.09 -9.35 -4.32
N PRO A 16 6.05 -9.59 -5.24
CA PRO A 16 7.14 -8.66 -5.44
C PRO A 16 6.64 -7.35 -6.04
N LEU A 17 7.29 -6.23 -5.67
CA LEU A 17 6.98 -4.92 -6.24
C LEU A 17 7.47 -4.81 -7.69
N ASP A 18 8.57 -5.48 -8.02
CA ASP A 18 9.14 -5.53 -9.36
C ASP A 18 8.95 -6.90 -10.01
N ARG A 19 8.91 -6.92 -11.35
CA ARG A 19 8.83 -8.17 -12.12
C ARG A 19 10.15 -8.93 -11.99
N LEU A 20 10.07 -10.17 -11.52
CA LEU A 20 11.23 -11.01 -11.29
C LEU A 20 11.55 -11.86 -12.53
N PRO A 21 12.82 -11.97 -12.95
CA PRO A 21 13.25 -12.92 -13.96
C PRO A 21 13.44 -14.32 -13.35
N PHE A 22 12.56 -14.72 -12.43
CA PHE A 22 12.63 -16.02 -11.78
C PHE A 22 11.86 -17.06 -12.60
N LEU A 23 12.36 -18.29 -12.53
CA LEU A 23 11.67 -19.45 -13.05
C LEU A 23 10.60 -19.87 -12.04
N ASP A 24 9.59 -20.59 -12.50
CA ASP A 24 8.59 -21.16 -11.60
C ASP A 24 9.26 -22.06 -10.54
N GLN A 25 8.72 -22.06 -9.31
CA GLN A 25 9.15 -22.90 -8.17
C GLN A 25 10.57 -22.62 -7.63
N GLN A 26 11.09 -21.41 -7.82
CA GLN A 26 12.40 -21.05 -7.30
C GLN A 26 12.36 -20.74 -5.80
N HIS A 27 13.24 -21.39 -5.01
CA HIS A 27 13.36 -21.11 -3.58
C HIS A 27 14.05 -19.76 -3.34
N VAL A 28 13.47 -18.94 -2.47
CA VAL A 28 14.01 -17.64 -2.07
C VAL A 28 14.11 -17.53 -0.56
N TRP A 29 15.10 -16.79 -0.08
CA TRP A 29 15.20 -16.42 1.33
C TRP A 29 14.46 -15.11 1.54
N VAL A 30 13.54 -15.11 2.50
CA VAL A 30 12.78 -13.92 2.87
C VAL A 30 13.32 -13.39 4.19
N ARG A 31 13.72 -12.12 4.20
CA ARG A 31 14.05 -11.41 5.42
C ARG A 31 12.97 -10.36 5.65
N VAL A 32 12.24 -10.48 6.75
CA VAL A 32 11.28 -9.47 7.19
C VAL A 32 12.01 -8.56 8.16
N GLU A 33 12.10 -7.29 7.80
CA GLU A 33 12.66 -6.26 8.67
C GLU A 33 11.49 -5.42 9.23
N PRO A 34 11.39 -5.27 10.56
CA PRO A 34 10.43 -4.34 11.12
C PRO A 34 10.82 -2.92 10.70
N LEU A 35 9.85 -2.15 10.22
CA LEU A 35 10.04 -0.72 10.04
C LEU A 35 10.11 -0.06 11.41
N GLU A 36 11.08 0.82 11.62
CA GLU A 36 11.16 1.59 12.85
C GLU A 36 9.93 2.51 12.94
N ALA A 37 9.41 2.71 14.15
CA ALA A 37 8.19 3.50 14.37
C ALA A 37 8.31 4.94 13.83
N HIS A 38 9.54 5.47 13.79
CA HIS A 38 9.85 6.77 13.20
C HIS A 38 9.61 6.80 11.69
N ASP A 39 10.00 5.75 10.97
CA ASP A 39 9.85 5.65 9.52
C ASP A 39 8.38 5.55 9.13
N VAL A 40 7.58 4.81 9.91
CA VAL A 40 6.13 4.69 9.71
C VAL A 40 5.43 6.05 9.91
N GLN A 41 5.78 6.81 10.95
CA GLN A 41 5.19 8.13 11.18
C GLN A 41 5.57 9.13 10.09
N GLN A 42 6.82 9.10 9.64
CA GLN A 42 7.29 9.96 8.57
C GLN A 42 6.58 9.64 7.25
N TRP A 43 6.48 8.35 6.90
CA TRP A 43 5.74 7.88 5.74
C TRP A 43 4.27 8.29 5.80
N LEU A 44 3.60 8.08 6.94
CA LEU A 44 2.19 8.46 7.12
C LEU A 44 1.99 9.97 6.89
N THR A 45 2.91 10.79 7.40
CA THR A 45 2.88 12.25 7.20
C THR A 45 2.98 12.60 5.73
N GLN A 46 3.87 11.95 4.99
CA GLN A 46 4.03 12.16 3.54
C GLN A 46 2.76 11.75 2.77
N VAL A 47 2.17 10.60 3.11
CA VAL A 47 0.91 10.13 2.50
C VAL A 47 -0.23 11.10 2.78
N MET A 48 -0.37 11.60 4.00
CA MET A 48 -1.42 12.57 4.35
C MET A 48 -1.25 13.90 3.60
N GLN A 49 -0.01 14.41 3.48
CA GLN A 49 0.27 15.61 2.70
C GLN A 49 -0.04 15.40 1.22
N HIS A 50 0.33 14.24 0.67
CA HIS A 50 0.01 13.90 -0.71
C HIS A 50 -1.50 13.82 -0.92
N GLN A 51 -2.23 13.14 -0.04
CA GLN A 51 -3.70 13.05 -0.07
C GLN A 51 -4.34 14.45 -0.04
N GLN A 52 -3.90 15.33 0.86
CA GLN A 52 -4.39 16.71 0.90
C GLN A 52 -4.11 17.44 -0.41
N SER A 53 -2.93 17.27 -1.01
CA SER A 53 -2.61 17.88 -2.29
C SER A 53 -3.47 17.36 -3.45
N VAL A 54 -3.83 16.07 -3.41
CA VAL A 54 -4.75 15.46 -4.39
C VAL A 54 -6.16 15.99 -4.21
N LEU A 55 -6.66 16.05 -2.97
CA LEU A 55 -8.01 16.58 -2.67
C LEU A 55 -8.15 18.07 -3.04
N GLN A 56 -7.09 18.86 -2.89
CA GLN A 56 -7.09 20.27 -3.30
C GLN A 56 -7.10 20.45 -4.82
N ARG A 57 -6.51 19.50 -5.57
CA ARG A 57 -6.45 19.54 -7.05
C ARG A 57 -7.67 18.88 -7.69
N VAL A 58 -8.29 17.93 -7.01
CA VAL A 58 -9.43 17.13 -7.48
C VAL A 58 -10.47 17.11 -6.35
N PRO A 59 -11.36 18.11 -6.28
CA PRO A 59 -12.37 18.18 -5.23
C PRO A 59 -13.42 17.05 -5.30
N GLN A 60 -13.47 16.32 -6.43
CA GLN A 60 -14.29 15.12 -6.62
C GLN A 60 -13.48 14.07 -7.36
N LEU A 61 -13.13 12.99 -6.65
CA LEU A 61 -12.66 11.76 -7.28
C LEU A 61 -13.83 11.23 -8.15
N PRO A 62 -13.67 11.09 -9.47
CA PRO A 62 -14.66 10.37 -10.28
C PRO A 62 -14.71 8.95 -9.71
N ASP A 63 -15.90 8.52 -9.28
CA ASP A 63 -16.21 7.25 -8.57
C ASP A 63 -16.26 7.30 -7.03
N SER A 64 -16.11 8.46 -6.37
CA SER A 64 -16.54 8.60 -4.97
C SER A 64 -18.05 8.80 -4.89
N THR A 65 -18.80 7.74 -5.15
CA THR A 65 -20.25 7.71 -4.98
C THR A 65 -20.59 7.95 -3.51
N SER A 66 -21.40 8.96 -3.24
CA SER A 66 -21.86 9.37 -1.91
C SER A 66 -22.62 8.29 -1.12
N ASP A 67 -22.91 7.14 -1.75
CA ASP A 67 -23.65 6.01 -1.18
C ASP A 67 -22.99 5.35 0.04
N ILE A 68 -21.66 5.25 0.08
CA ILE A 68 -20.98 4.51 1.17
C ILE A 68 -21.09 5.24 2.52
N ALA A 69 -21.20 6.57 2.50
CA ALA A 69 -21.37 7.38 3.70
C ALA A 69 -22.81 7.33 4.23
N GLU A 70 -23.80 7.24 3.33
CA GLU A 70 -25.22 7.19 3.70
C GLU A 70 -25.61 5.83 4.31
N ASP A 71 -25.01 4.74 3.82
CA ASP A 71 -25.26 3.38 4.30
C ASP A 71 -24.78 3.16 5.75
N ARG A 72 -23.73 3.89 6.19
CA ARG A 72 -23.27 3.85 7.59
C ARG A 72 -24.15 4.65 8.57
N LEU A 73 -24.92 5.61 8.07
CA LEU A 73 -25.79 6.46 8.90
C LEU A 73 -27.16 5.85 9.17
N ARG A 74 -27.63 4.92 8.33
CA ARG A 74 -28.91 4.21 8.52
C ARG A 74 -28.81 2.92 9.35
N GLY A 75 -27.61 2.55 9.79
CA GLY A 75 -27.35 1.33 10.57
C GLY A 75 -27.23 1.52 12.09
N LEU A 76 -27.63 2.68 12.64
CA LEU A 76 -27.72 2.95 14.08
C LEU A 76 -29.18 3.05 14.54
#